data_AF-A0A1G0TD12-F1
#
_entry.id   AF-A0A1G0TD12-F1
#
_cell.length_a   1.000
_cell.length_b   1.000
_cell.length_c   1.000
_cell.angle_alpha   90.00
_cell.angle_beta   90.00
_cell.angle_gamma   90.00
#
_symmetry.space_group_name_H-M   'P 1'
#
loop_
_entity.id
_entity.type
_entity.pdbx_description
1 polymer ?
#
loop_
_entity_poly.entity_id
_entity_poly.type
_entity_poly.pdbx_seq_one_letter_code
_entity_poly.pdbx_strand_id
1 'polypeptide(L)'
;MIDDIKIRDVILAPLERKIADLMDENFVGLNVHDDQEKAVEVFKKYDRVALPVVDALGSLIGIVTIDDVLDVAEEEATEDIHKLGGIEALEDPYIDTTITEMVKKRGKWLVVLFIGEMLTASAMGFFEDQISKAVVLTLFVPLIISSGGNSGSQAATLVIRAMSLGEITLKDWWRVMKREIVSGLMLGIILGAVAFLRMIVWTFFVESYGPHWIPIGLTVSFSLIGVVMWGTLSGSMLPFMLKKLGADPATSSAPFVATLVDVVGILIYFGFAIFLLTGSLL
;
A
#
# COMPACT_ATOMS: atom_id res chain seq x y z
N MET A 1 -15.14 37.31 3.44
CA MET A 1 -16.13 36.83 2.47
C MET A 1 -17.46 36.79 3.19
N ILE A 2 -18.54 37.21 2.54
CA ILE A 2 -19.86 37.31 3.18
C ILE A 2 -20.77 36.16 2.74
N ASP A 3 -20.78 35.79 1.44
CA ASP A 3 -21.53 34.63 0.93
C ASP A 3 -21.15 34.22 -0.51
N ASP A 4 -21.65 33.07 -1.01
CA ASP A 4 -21.63 32.64 -2.42
C ASP A 4 -23.04 32.56 -3.04
N ILE A 5 -23.25 33.13 -4.24
CA ILE A 5 -24.57 33.13 -4.90
C ILE A 5 -24.46 32.55 -6.30
N LYS A 6 -25.35 31.61 -6.65
CA LYS A 6 -25.41 31.08 -8.00
C LYS A 6 -26.01 32.12 -8.94
N ILE A 7 -25.38 32.31 -10.10
CA ILE A 7 -25.85 33.28 -11.10
C ILE A 7 -27.30 33.02 -11.54
N ARG A 8 -27.72 31.75 -11.56
CA ARG A 8 -29.10 31.35 -11.84
C ARG A 8 -30.11 32.01 -10.88
N ASP A 9 -29.78 32.09 -9.60
CA ASP A 9 -30.69 32.64 -8.58
C ASP A 9 -30.81 34.15 -8.73
N VAL A 10 -29.74 34.82 -9.17
CA VAL A 10 -29.76 36.25 -9.52
C VAL A 10 -30.59 36.51 -10.77
N ILE A 11 -30.43 35.68 -11.82
CA ILE A 11 -31.16 35.84 -13.10
C ILE A 11 -32.67 35.60 -12.93
N LEU A 12 -33.06 34.68 -12.04
CA LEU A 12 -34.48 34.35 -11.80
C LEU A 12 -35.14 35.28 -10.77
N ALA A 13 -34.38 36.08 -10.04
CA ALA A 13 -34.91 37.01 -9.05
C ALA A 13 -35.56 38.25 -9.70
N PRO A 14 -36.61 38.83 -9.09
CA PRO A 14 -37.13 40.13 -9.50
C PRO A 14 -36.06 41.23 -9.42
N LEU A 15 -36.10 42.18 -10.36
CA LEU A 15 -35.09 43.25 -10.47
C LEU A 15 -35.02 44.15 -9.22
N GLU A 16 -36.12 44.27 -8.47
CA GLU A 16 -36.20 45.10 -7.26
C GLU A 16 -35.75 44.37 -5.99
N ARG A 17 -35.51 43.04 -6.07
CA ARG A 17 -35.08 42.25 -4.91
C ARG A 17 -33.62 42.55 -4.58
N LYS A 18 -33.30 42.77 -3.29
CA LYS A 18 -31.93 43.05 -2.88
C LYS A 18 -31.09 41.77 -2.90
N ILE A 19 -29.80 41.90 -3.22
CA ILE A 19 -28.83 40.79 -3.17
C ILE A 19 -28.74 40.20 -1.76
N ALA A 20 -28.81 41.03 -0.72
CA ALA A 20 -28.83 40.57 0.67
C ALA A 20 -30.00 39.62 0.97
N ASP A 21 -31.11 39.72 0.24
CA ASP A 21 -32.28 38.83 0.41
C ASP A 21 -32.14 37.51 -0.37
N LEU A 22 -31.05 37.35 -1.13
CA LEU A 22 -30.67 36.15 -1.88
C LEU A 22 -29.51 35.38 -1.22
N MET A 23 -28.88 35.97 -0.21
CA MET A 23 -27.78 35.38 0.55
C MET A 23 -28.33 34.41 1.61
N ASP A 24 -27.66 33.29 1.81
CA ASP A 24 -27.94 32.30 2.87
C ASP A 24 -26.84 32.23 3.94
N GLU A 25 -25.79 33.05 3.83
CA GLU A 25 -24.62 33.13 4.72
C GLU A 25 -23.90 31.80 4.93
N ASN A 26 -24.11 30.83 4.04
CA ASN A 26 -23.58 29.48 4.16
C ASN A 26 -22.69 29.14 2.96
N PHE A 27 -21.52 29.79 2.94
CA PHE A 27 -20.49 29.51 1.95
C PHE A 27 -19.45 28.51 2.46
N VAL A 28 -18.95 27.69 1.53
CA VAL A 28 -17.79 26.84 1.75
C VAL A 28 -16.63 27.44 0.98
N GLY A 29 -15.50 27.66 1.64
CA GLY A 29 -14.28 28.18 1.03
C GLY A 29 -13.05 27.37 1.40
N LEU A 30 -12.05 27.44 0.54
CA LEU A 30 -10.73 26.87 0.75
C LEU A 30 -9.83 27.89 1.42
N ASN A 31 -8.91 27.45 2.28
CA ASN A 31 -7.85 28.30 2.77
C ASN A 31 -6.70 28.38 1.75
N VAL A 32 -6.04 29.54 1.65
CA VAL A 32 -4.86 29.72 0.79
C VAL A 32 -3.69 28.77 1.13
N HIS A 33 -3.68 28.19 2.33
CA HIS A 33 -2.68 27.22 2.78
C HIS A 33 -3.18 25.76 2.74
N ASP A 34 -4.40 25.52 2.24
CA ASP A 34 -4.88 24.16 2.05
C ASP A 34 -4.11 23.46 0.94
N ASP A 35 -3.90 22.16 1.10
CA ASP A 35 -3.31 21.31 0.06
C ASP A 35 -4.27 21.12 -1.12
N GLN A 36 -3.74 20.85 -2.30
CA GLN A 36 -4.52 20.63 -3.51
C GLN A 36 -5.45 19.41 -3.40
N GLU A 37 -5.02 18.36 -2.68
CA GLU A 37 -5.87 17.20 -2.35
C GLU A 37 -7.13 17.62 -1.56
N LYS A 38 -7.01 18.64 -0.69
CA LYS A 38 -8.13 19.15 0.09
C LYS A 38 -9.16 19.83 -0.82
N ALA A 39 -8.71 20.56 -1.84
CA ALA A 39 -9.60 21.16 -2.82
C ALA A 39 -10.45 20.07 -3.50
N VAL A 40 -9.83 18.98 -3.97
CA VAL A 40 -10.54 17.84 -4.59
C VAL A 40 -11.60 17.26 -3.66
N GLU A 41 -11.29 17.07 -2.38
CA GLU A 41 -12.25 16.55 -1.37
C GLU A 41 -13.47 17.48 -1.20
N VAL A 42 -13.24 18.79 -1.09
CA VAL A 42 -14.31 19.77 -0.86
C VAL A 42 -15.20 19.90 -2.10
N PHE A 43 -14.61 19.94 -3.30
CA PHE A 43 -15.37 19.96 -4.55
C PHE A 43 -16.27 18.73 -4.70
N LYS A 44 -15.75 17.52 -4.43
CA LYS A 44 -16.53 16.27 -4.46
C LYS A 44 -17.65 16.24 -3.42
N LYS A 45 -17.44 16.85 -2.25
CA LYS A 45 -18.41 16.82 -1.15
C LYS A 45 -19.58 17.78 -1.35
N TYR A 46 -19.32 18.95 -1.94
CA TYR A 46 -20.31 20.04 -2.03
C TYR A 46 -20.86 20.30 -3.44
N ASP A 47 -20.44 19.52 -4.44
CA ASP A 47 -20.87 19.61 -5.84
C ASP A 47 -20.85 21.06 -6.37
N ARG A 48 -19.74 21.76 -6.09
CA ARG A 48 -19.53 23.16 -6.51
C ARG A 48 -18.79 23.24 -7.84
N VAL A 49 -19.08 24.29 -8.62
CA VAL A 49 -18.40 24.57 -9.91
C VAL A 49 -17.20 25.49 -9.70
N ALA A 50 -17.27 26.34 -8.67
CA ALA A 50 -16.16 27.15 -8.21
C ALA A 50 -16.24 27.27 -6.69
N LEU A 51 -15.07 27.35 -6.05
CA LEU A 51 -14.94 27.61 -4.63
C LEU A 51 -14.11 28.87 -4.40
N PRO A 52 -14.49 29.72 -3.45
CA PRO A 52 -13.68 30.85 -3.02
C PRO A 52 -12.45 30.38 -2.25
N VAL A 53 -11.33 31.07 -2.46
CA VAL A 53 -10.11 30.92 -1.65
C VAL A 53 -9.99 32.12 -0.73
N VAL A 54 -9.85 31.86 0.58
CA VAL A 54 -9.78 32.89 1.62
C VAL A 54 -8.45 32.87 2.38
N ASP A 55 -8.05 34.03 2.89
CA ASP A 55 -6.90 34.14 3.80
C ASP A 55 -7.27 33.75 5.25
N ALA A 56 -6.29 33.80 6.15
CA ALA A 56 -6.50 33.54 7.57
C ALA A 56 -7.47 34.54 8.27
N LEU A 57 -7.74 35.70 7.66
CA LEU A 57 -8.68 36.71 8.14
C LEU A 57 -10.06 36.56 7.49
N GLY A 58 -10.26 35.54 6.64
CA GLY A 58 -11.51 35.29 5.91
C GLY A 58 -11.72 36.22 4.72
N SER A 59 -10.70 36.95 4.27
CA SER A 59 -10.76 37.83 3.09
C SER A 59 -10.70 36.98 1.83
N LEU A 60 -11.54 37.28 0.83
CA LEU A 60 -11.52 36.60 -0.46
C LEU A 60 -10.27 37.00 -1.24
N ILE A 61 -9.43 36.02 -1.57
CA ILE A 61 -8.21 36.24 -2.37
C ILE A 61 -8.45 35.86 -3.84
N GLY A 62 -9.24 34.82 -4.08
CA GLY A 62 -9.47 34.31 -5.43
C GLY A 62 -10.53 33.21 -5.45
N ILE A 63 -10.58 32.48 -6.56
CA ILE A 63 -11.43 31.31 -6.74
C ILE A 63 -10.61 30.17 -7.35
N VAL A 64 -11.05 28.95 -7.11
CA VAL A 64 -10.65 27.75 -7.84
C VAL A 64 -11.88 27.24 -8.57
N THR A 65 -11.71 26.69 -9.77
CA THR A 65 -12.80 26.13 -10.57
C THR A 65 -12.69 24.62 -10.70
N ILE A 66 -13.80 23.97 -11.05
CA ILE A 66 -13.88 22.51 -11.13
C ILE A 66 -12.96 21.91 -12.22
N ASP A 67 -12.72 22.63 -13.31
CA ASP A 67 -11.79 22.22 -14.37
C ASP A 67 -10.36 22.08 -13.85
N ASP A 68 -9.83 23.07 -13.13
CA ASP A 68 -8.51 22.99 -12.51
C ASP A 68 -8.43 21.82 -11.49
N VAL A 69 -9.52 21.58 -10.76
CA VAL A 69 -9.59 20.52 -9.74
C VAL A 69 -9.63 19.12 -10.36
N LEU A 70 -10.19 18.99 -11.56
CA LEU A 70 -10.19 17.72 -12.30
C LEU A 70 -8.76 17.34 -12.71
N ASP A 71 -7.96 18.31 -13.16
CA ASP A 71 -6.55 18.09 -13.52
C ASP A 71 -5.75 17.69 -12.27
N VAL A 72 -5.91 18.42 -11.17
CA VAL A 72 -5.28 18.08 -9.87
C VAL A 72 -5.68 16.66 -9.41
N ALA A 73 -6.95 16.28 -9.55
CA ALA A 73 -7.40 14.94 -9.16
C ALA A 73 -6.74 13.82 -9.99
N GLU A 74 -6.42 14.07 -11.26
CA GLU A 74 -5.68 13.15 -12.12
C GLU A 74 -4.19 13.09 -11.75
N GLU A 75 -3.57 14.24 -11.46
CA GLU A 75 -2.19 14.33 -10.99
C GLU A 75 -1.99 13.59 -9.66
N GLU A 76 -2.86 13.82 -8.68
CA GLU A 76 -2.85 13.12 -7.38
C GLU A 76 -3.00 11.60 -7.54
N ALA A 77 -3.93 11.17 -8.39
CA ALA A 77 -4.11 9.74 -8.67
C ALA A 77 -2.86 9.12 -9.32
N THR A 78 -2.17 9.89 -10.17
CA THR A 78 -0.93 9.47 -10.83
C THR A 78 0.23 9.41 -9.85
N GLU A 79 0.36 10.40 -8.96
CA GLU A 79 1.34 10.43 -7.89
C GLU A 79 1.18 9.24 -6.93
N ASP A 80 -0.05 8.93 -6.52
CA ASP A 80 -0.37 7.74 -5.70
C ASP A 80 0.09 6.44 -6.37
N ILE A 81 -0.14 6.30 -7.68
CA ILE A 81 0.30 5.14 -8.46
C ILE A 81 1.84 5.05 -8.49
N HIS A 82 2.53 6.16 -8.69
CA HIS A 82 4.00 6.19 -8.67
C HIS A 82 4.56 5.82 -7.28
N LYS A 83 4.02 6.40 -6.22
CA LYS A 83 4.43 6.12 -4.84
C LYS A 83 4.19 4.65 -4.46
N LEU A 84 3.06 4.08 -4.85
CA LEU A 84 2.76 2.64 -4.69
C LEU A 84 3.83 1.76 -5.33
N GLY A 85 4.36 2.16 -6.48
CA GLY A 85 5.46 1.48 -7.18
C GLY A 85 6.85 1.69 -6.56
N GLY A 86 6.97 2.47 -5.48
CA GLY A 86 8.26 2.81 -4.88
C GLY A 86 9.04 3.81 -5.73
N ILE A 87 8.33 4.74 -6.37
CA ILE A 87 8.91 5.76 -7.25
C ILE A 87 8.48 7.14 -6.72
N GLU A 88 9.43 8.07 -6.64
CA GLU A 88 9.11 9.49 -6.40
C GLU A 88 8.35 10.04 -7.61
N ALA A 89 7.25 10.77 -7.42
CA ALA A 89 6.38 11.23 -8.50
C ALA A 89 7.16 11.97 -9.60
N LEU A 90 6.84 11.62 -10.85
CA LEU A 90 7.34 12.32 -12.03
C LEU A 90 6.55 13.62 -12.20
N GLU A 91 7.26 14.71 -12.46
CA GLU A 91 6.68 16.04 -12.73
C GLU A 91 6.33 16.18 -14.22
N ASP A 92 7.13 15.56 -15.10
CA ASP A 92 6.93 15.56 -16.54
C ASP A 92 6.36 14.22 -17.05
N PRO A 93 5.71 14.20 -18.23
CA PRO A 93 5.36 12.95 -18.90
C PRO A 93 6.56 12.02 -19.07
N TYR A 94 6.32 10.70 -18.99
CA TYR A 94 7.38 9.68 -18.99
C TYR A 94 8.37 9.80 -20.16
N ILE A 95 7.89 10.10 -21.38
CA ILE A 95 8.73 10.22 -22.58
C ILE A 95 9.59 11.49 -22.55
N ASP A 96 9.11 12.54 -21.89
CA ASP A 96 9.78 13.83 -21.83
C ASP A 96 10.75 13.91 -20.65
N THR A 97 10.60 13.03 -19.66
CA THR A 97 11.51 12.93 -18.53
C THR A 97 12.91 12.48 -18.97
N THR A 98 13.93 13.25 -18.60
CA THR A 98 15.33 12.90 -18.92
C THR A 98 15.78 11.62 -18.20
N ILE A 99 16.72 10.87 -18.80
CA ILE A 99 17.27 9.65 -18.19
C ILE A 99 17.85 9.93 -16.80
N THR A 100 18.55 11.07 -16.63
CA THR A 100 19.16 11.46 -15.34
C THR A 100 18.10 11.66 -14.26
N GLU A 101 16.97 12.26 -14.63
CA GLU A 101 15.86 12.48 -13.71
C GLU A 101 15.16 11.18 -13.35
N MET A 102 14.90 10.31 -14.33
CA MET A 102 14.36 8.95 -14.09
C MET A 102 15.24 8.16 -13.11
N VAL A 103 16.56 8.22 -13.29
CA VAL A 103 17.51 7.56 -12.38
C VAL A 103 17.47 8.19 -11.00
N LYS A 104 17.31 9.51 -10.87
CA LYS A 104 17.21 10.18 -9.57
C LYS A 104 15.92 9.82 -8.82
N LYS A 105 14.77 9.85 -9.50
CA LYS A 105 13.44 9.59 -8.93
C LYS A 105 13.27 8.11 -8.51
N ARG A 106 13.90 7.17 -9.22
CA ARG A 106 13.89 5.74 -8.87
C ARG A 106 15.04 5.34 -7.96
N GLY A 107 16.23 5.90 -8.19
CA GLY A 107 17.48 5.48 -7.58
C GLY A 107 17.50 5.68 -6.06
N LYS A 108 16.93 6.79 -5.55
CA LYS A 108 16.81 7.00 -4.10
C LYS A 108 16.05 5.84 -3.44
N TRP A 109 14.88 5.49 -3.98
CA TRP A 109 14.07 4.42 -3.40
C TRP A 109 14.72 3.05 -3.58
N LEU A 110 15.28 2.75 -4.75
CA LEU A 110 15.99 1.50 -4.99
C LEU A 110 17.16 1.30 -4.03
N VAL A 111 17.92 2.36 -3.72
CA VAL A 111 19.02 2.27 -2.74
C VAL A 111 18.49 1.98 -1.34
N VAL A 112 17.41 2.63 -0.91
CA VAL A 112 16.82 2.39 0.41
C VAL A 112 16.28 0.96 0.51
N LEU A 113 15.56 0.49 -0.52
CA LEU A 113 15.05 -0.88 -0.59
C LEU A 113 16.19 -1.90 -0.58
N PHE A 114 17.24 -1.66 -1.38
CA PHE A 114 18.41 -2.53 -1.43
C PHE A 114 19.14 -2.65 -0.09
N ILE A 115 19.29 -1.54 0.65
CA ILE A 115 19.85 -1.57 2.01
C ILE A 115 18.95 -2.41 2.93
N GLY A 116 17.63 -2.28 2.80
CA GLY A 116 16.67 -3.14 3.51
C GLY A 116 16.85 -4.62 3.16
N GLU A 117 16.98 -4.94 1.88
CA GLU A 117 17.19 -6.31 1.38
C GLU A 117 18.51 -6.93 1.87
N MET A 118 19.54 -6.14 2.19
CA MET A 118 20.75 -6.67 2.83
C MET A 118 20.47 -7.34 4.19
N LEU A 119 19.38 -6.97 4.87
CA LEU A 119 18.96 -7.63 6.11
C LEU A 119 18.51 -9.07 5.84
N THR A 120 17.98 -9.36 4.65
CA THR A 120 17.61 -10.72 4.21
C THR A 120 18.85 -11.61 4.13
N ALA A 121 19.96 -11.10 3.60
CA ALA A 121 21.24 -11.82 3.59
C ALA A 121 21.75 -12.10 5.01
N SER A 122 21.60 -11.14 5.92
CA SER A 122 21.95 -11.31 7.34
C SER A 122 21.07 -12.37 8.03
N ALA A 123 19.76 -12.38 7.73
CA ALA A 123 18.83 -13.39 8.22
C ALA A 123 19.16 -14.79 7.69
N MET A 124 19.56 -14.92 6.42
CA MET A 124 20.07 -16.19 5.88
C MET A 124 21.33 -16.66 6.59
N GLY A 125 22.29 -15.76 6.83
CA GLY A 125 23.53 -16.08 7.54
C GLY A 125 23.30 -16.57 8.98
N PHE A 126 22.25 -16.08 9.65
CA PHE A 126 21.87 -16.58 10.98
C PHE A 126 21.46 -18.07 10.97
N PHE A 127 20.92 -18.57 9.85
CA PHE A 127 20.50 -19.97 9.69
C PHE A 127 21.49 -20.83 8.86
N GLU A 128 22.75 -20.40 8.74
CA GLU A 128 23.76 -21.10 7.92
C GLU A 128 23.94 -22.57 8.32
N ASP A 129 23.97 -22.88 9.63
CA ASP A 129 24.09 -24.26 10.12
C ASP A 129 22.91 -25.13 9.64
N GLN A 130 21.68 -24.62 9.75
CA GLN A 130 20.48 -25.34 9.32
C GLN A 130 20.45 -25.50 7.80
N ILE A 131 20.85 -24.48 7.06
CA ILE A 131 20.96 -24.53 5.60
C ILE A 131 21.97 -25.60 5.18
N SER A 132 23.12 -25.69 5.87
CA SER A 132 24.16 -26.67 5.54
C SER A 132 23.68 -28.13 5.73
N LYS A 133 22.86 -28.37 6.76
CA LYS A 133 22.25 -29.68 7.05
C LYS A 133 21.12 -30.03 6.08
N ALA A 134 20.36 -29.04 5.66
CA ALA A 134 19.14 -29.19 4.89
C ALA A 134 19.12 -28.29 3.64
N VAL A 135 20.12 -28.46 2.76
CA VAL A 135 20.31 -27.63 1.56
C VAL A 135 19.04 -27.58 0.69
N VAL A 136 18.26 -28.66 0.65
CA VAL A 136 16.99 -28.75 -0.09
C VAL A 136 15.98 -27.66 0.30
N LEU A 137 16.02 -27.14 1.55
CA LEU A 137 15.13 -26.05 2.01
C LEU A 137 15.38 -24.75 1.23
N THR A 138 16.61 -24.52 0.77
CA THR A 138 16.96 -23.31 0.00
C THR A 138 16.19 -23.22 -1.32
N LEU A 139 15.80 -24.36 -1.90
CA LEU A 139 15.02 -24.40 -3.14
C LEU A 139 13.62 -23.78 -2.97
N PHE A 140 13.12 -23.71 -1.74
CA PHE A 140 11.80 -23.16 -1.43
C PHE A 140 11.84 -21.71 -0.93
N VAL A 141 13.03 -21.17 -0.61
CA VAL A 141 13.17 -19.80 -0.11
C VAL A 141 12.54 -18.77 -1.05
N PRO A 142 12.80 -18.78 -2.39
CA PRO A 142 12.14 -17.84 -3.30
C PRO A 142 10.62 -17.96 -3.31
N LEU A 143 10.10 -19.18 -3.19
CA LEU A 143 8.66 -19.45 -3.16
C LEU A 143 8.02 -18.87 -1.90
N ILE A 144 8.64 -19.05 -0.74
CA ILE A 144 8.12 -18.54 0.53
C ILE A 144 8.12 -17.01 0.53
N ILE A 145 9.26 -16.41 0.23
CA ILE A 145 9.45 -14.97 0.25
C ILE A 145 8.51 -14.28 -0.75
N SER A 146 8.46 -14.75 -1.99
CA SER A 146 7.60 -14.18 -3.03
C SER A 146 6.12 -14.30 -2.68
N SER A 147 5.69 -15.42 -2.09
CA SER A 147 4.28 -15.62 -1.71
C SER A 147 3.84 -14.63 -0.63
N GLY A 148 4.70 -14.37 0.37
CA GLY A 148 4.46 -13.34 1.37
C GLY A 148 4.44 -11.93 0.78
N GLY A 149 5.46 -11.57 -0.01
CA GLY A 149 5.59 -10.24 -0.62
C GLY A 149 4.44 -9.90 -1.56
N ASN A 150 3.98 -10.87 -2.36
CA ASN A 150 2.81 -10.72 -3.23
C ASN A 150 1.53 -10.49 -2.42
N SER A 151 1.32 -11.26 -1.35
CA SER A 151 0.16 -11.11 -0.48
C SER A 151 0.15 -9.74 0.22
N GLY A 152 1.32 -9.30 0.72
CA GLY A 152 1.46 -7.99 1.34
C GLY A 152 1.25 -6.85 0.36
N SER A 153 1.79 -6.94 -0.85
CA SER A 153 1.60 -5.93 -1.89
C SER A 153 0.13 -5.78 -2.30
N GLN A 154 -0.60 -6.91 -2.40
CA GLN A 154 -2.04 -6.90 -2.66
C GLN A 154 -2.82 -6.23 -1.53
N ALA A 155 -2.52 -6.59 -0.28
CA ALA A 155 -3.16 -6.02 0.90
C ALA A 155 -2.89 -4.51 1.02
N ALA A 156 -1.64 -4.08 0.81
CA ALA A 156 -1.24 -2.67 0.81
C ALA A 156 -1.97 -1.86 -0.25
N THR A 157 -2.02 -2.36 -1.49
CA THR A 157 -2.71 -1.69 -2.60
C THR A 157 -4.19 -1.48 -2.30
N LEU A 158 -4.88 -2.51 -1.80
CA LEU A 158 -6.30 -2.42 -1.46
C LEU A 158 -6.56 -1.44 -0.32
N VAL A 159 -5.72 -1.47 0.73
CA VAL A 159 -5.87 -0.58 1.89
C VAL A 159 -5.56 0.87 1.53
N ILE A 160 -4.46 1.13 0.82
CA ILE A 160 -4.06 2.49 0.40
C ILE A 160 -5.18 3.09 -0.46
N ARG A 161 -5.71 2.32 -1.42
CA ARG A 161 -6.82 2.78 -2.27
C ARG A 161 -8.09 3.07 -1.48
N ALA A 162 -8.46 2.19 -0.55
CA ALA A 162 -9.64 2.41 0.28
C ALA A 162 -9.46 3.62 1.23
N MET A 163 -8.21 3.91 1.65
CA MET A 163 -7.87 5.09 2.44
C MET A 163 -7.94 6.39 1.63
N SER A 164 -7.44 6.41 0.38
CA SER A 164 -7.50 7.60 -0.49
C SER A 164 -8.91 7.91 -0.99
N LEU A 165 -9.76 6.88 -1.12
CA LEU A 165 -11.20 7.06 -1.37
C LEU A 165 -12.01 7.45 -0.13
N GLY A 166 -11.40 7.48 1.06
CA GLY A 166 -12.10 7.78 2.31
C GLY A 166 -13.06 6.67 2.80
N GLU A 167 -13.01 5.49 2.20
CA GLU A 167 -13.85 4.33 2.57
C GLU A 167 -13.45 3.75 3.95
N ILE A 168 -12.17 3.87 4.30
CA ILE A 168 -11.63 3.46 5.60
C ILE A 168 -10.81 4.59 6.22
N THR A 169 -10.93 4.70 7.55
CA THR A 169 -10.21 5.70 8.35
C THR A 169 -9.37 5.03 9.42
N LEU A 170 -8.52 5.80 10.13
CA LEU A 170 -7.72 5.27 11.25
C LEU A 170 -8.54 4.56 12.34
N LYS A 171 -9.83 4.89 12.47
CA LYS A 171 -10.76 4.24 13.42
C LYS A 171 -11.06 2.79 13.05
N ASP A 172 -10.93 2.44 11.77
CA ASP A 172 -11.24 1.11 11.23
C ASP A 172 -10.08 0.11 11.38
N TRP A 173 -8.94 0.53 11.96
CA TRP A 173 -7.73 -0.28 12.14
C TRP A 173 -8.02 -1.72 12.60
N TRP A 174 -8.78 -1.88 13.70
CA TRP A 174 -9.11 -3.20 14.24
C TRP A 174 -10.10 -4.00 13.40
N ARG A 175 -10.97 -3.33 12.64
CA ARG A 175 -11.89 -3.99 11.72
C ARG A 175 -11.13 -4.56 10.53
N VAL A 176 -10.21 -3.77 9.96
CA VAL A 176 -9.36 -4.20 8.84
C VAL A 176 -8.43 -5.32 9.28
N MET A 177 -7.73 -5.19 10.41
CA MET A 177 -6.84 -6.26 10.89
C MET A 177 -7.56 -7.60 11.04
N LYS A 178 -8.75 -7.64 11.65
CA LYS A 178 -9.51 -8.88 11.82
C LYS A 178 -9.88 -9.51 10.48
N ARG A 179 -10.29 -8.69 9.51
CA ARG A 179 -10.59 -9.14 8.14
C ARG A 179 -9.34 -9.75 7.50
N GLU A 180 -8.19 -9.10 7.68
CA GLU A 180 -6.93 -9.53 7.08
C GLU A 180 -6.28 -10.76 7.73
N ILE A 181 -6.53 -11.00 9.03
CA ILE A 181 -6.16 -12.26 9.68
C ILE A 181 -6.91 -13.42 9.03
N VAL A 182 -8.23 -13.25 8.81
CA VAL A 182 -9.06 -14.31 8.22
C VAL A 182 -8.67 -14.55 6.76
N SER A 183 -8.54 -13.49 5.95
CA SER A 183 -8.12 -13.62 4.54
C SER A 183 -6.72 -14.23 4.44
N GLY A 184 -5.76 -13.75 5.23
CA GLY A 184 -4.38 -14.22 5.24
C GLY A 184 -4.27 -15.69 5.64
N LEU A 185 -5.01 -16.13 6.66
CA LEU A 185 -5.06 -17.55 7.06
C LEU A 185 -5.65 -18.42 5.94
N MET A 186 -6.76 -18.01 5.33
CA MET A 186 -7.40 -18.76 4.26
C MET A 186 -6.50 -18.87 3.02
N LEU A 187 -5.92 -17.76 2.58
CA LEU A 187 -4.99 -17.72 1.44
C LEU A 187 -3.72 -18.54 1.73
N GLY A 188 -3.19 -18.42 2.94
CA GLY A 188 -2.04 -19.20 3.40
C GLY A 188 -2.31 -20.71 3.36
N ILE A 189 -3.49 -21.16 3.79
CA ILE A 189 -3.90 -22.57 3.71
C ILE A 189 -4.00 -23.03 2.26
N ILE A 190 -4.60 -22.22 1.39
CA ILE A 190 -4.73 -22.53 -0.04
C ILE A 190 -3.35 -22.71 -0.67
N LEU A 191 -2.45 -21.74 -0.48
CA LEU A 191 -1.10 -21.79 -1.04
C LEU A 191 -0.26 -22.92 -0.42
N GLY A 192 -0.38 -23.13 0.89
CA GLY A 192 0.26 -24.23 1.61
C GLY A 192 -0.18 -25.60 1.10
N ALA A 193 -1.49 -25.78 0.83
CA ALA A 193 -2.03 -27.00 0.26
C ALA A 193 -1.56 -27.24 -1.19
N VAL A 194 -1.51 -26.18 -2.01
CA VAL A 194 -0.99 -26.25 -3.38
C VAL A 194 0.50 -26.64 -3.38
N ALA A 195 1.30 -26.04 -2.49
CA ALA A 195 2.72 -26.38 -2.35
C ALA A 195 2.92 -27.83 -1.91
N PHE A 196 2.13 -28.31 -0.94
CA PHE A 196 2.19 -29.71 -0.49
C PHE A 196 1.81 -30.67 -1.61
N LEU A 197 0.72 -30.39 -2.31
CA LEU A 197 0.26 -31.20 -3.44
C LEU A 197 1.33 -31.27 -4.52
N ARG A 198 1.94 -30.13 -4.87
CA ARG A 198 3.03 -30.07 -5.84
C ARG A 198 4.21 -30.95 -5.40
N MET A 199 4.55 -30.97 -4.12
CA MET A 199 5.61 -31.85 -3.59
C MET A 199 5.27 -33.33 -3.69
N ILE A 200 4.03 -33.73 -3.37
CA ILE A 200 3.56 -35.11 -3.55
C ILE A 200 3.74 -35.52 -5.02
N VAL A 201 3.20 -34.71 -5.94
CA VAL A 201 3.26 -34.99 -7.38
C VAL A 201 4.71 -35.13 -7.83
N TRP A 202 5.58 -34.15 -7.54
CA TRP A 202 6.97 -34.20 -7.99
C TRP A 202 7.74 -35.39 -7.41
N THR A 203 7.47 -35.81 -6.17
CA THR A 203 8.16 -36.96 -5.57
C THR A 203 7.90 -38.26 -6.35
N PHE A 204 6.73 -38.39 -6.98
CA PHE A 204 6.42 -39.56 -7.83
C PHE A 204 7.03 -39.50 -9.23
N PHE A 205 7.38 -38.31 -9.73
CA PHE A 205 7.95 -38.13 -11.08
C PHE A 205 9.46 -37.91 -11.08
N VAL A 206 10.02 -37.40 -9.98
CA VAL A 206 11.43 -37.07 -9.83
C VAL A 206 11.83 -37.36 -8.37
N GLU A 207 12.83 -38.20 -8.14
CA GLU A 207 13.39 -38.46 -6.80
C GLU A 207 14.23 -37.25 -6.31
N SER A 208 13.61 -36.08 -6.15
CA SER A 208 14.32 -34.83 -5.87
C SER A 208 14.47 -34.48 -4.39
N TYR A 209 13.62 -35.00 -3.50
CA TYR A 209 13.50 -34.47 -2.12
C TYR A 209 13.95 -35.44 -1.02
N GLY A 210 14.48 -36.61 -1.40
CA GLY A 210 15.01 -37.61 -0.47
C GLY A 210 13.94 -38.28 0.43
N PRO A 211 14.38 -39.07 1.43
CA PRO A 211 13.49 -39.86 2.28
C PRO A 211 12.60 -39.03 3.22
N HIS A 212 12.96 -37.76 3.46
CA HIS A 212 12.28 -36.86 4.40
C HIS A 212 11.39 -35.81 3.70
N TRP A 213 10.90 -36.13 2.50
CA TRP A 213 10.08 -35.20 1.72
C TRP A 213 8.78 -34.78 2.42
N ILE A 214 8.20 -35.64 3.28
CA ILE A 214 6.97 -35.33 4.04
C ILE A 214 7.22 -34.21 5.07
N PRO A 215 8.18 -34.34 6.02
CA PRO A 215 8.53 -33.25 6.94
C PRO A 215 8.90 -31.94 6.23
N ILE A 216 9.62 -32.01 5.11
CA ILE A 216 9.97 -30.83 4.31
C ILE A 216 8.71 -30.19 3.73
N GLY A 217 7.80 -30.99 3.17
CA GLY A 217 6.54 -30.48 2.63
C GLY A 217 5.66 -29.82 3.68
N LEU A 218 5.53 -30.42 4.86
CA LEU A 218 4.81 -29.80 5.97
C LEU A 218 5.48 -28.49 6.41
N THR A 219 6.81 -28.45 6.46
CA THR A 219 7.57 -27.23 6.76
C THR A 219 7.23 -26.12 5.78
N VAL A 220 7.28 -26.39 4.47
CA VAL A 220 6.95 -25.42 3.42
C VAL A 220 5.49 -24.95 3.55
N SER A 221 4.54 -25.89 3.74
CA SER A 221 3.12 -25.57 3.83
C SER A 221 2.76 -24.73 5.05
N PHE A 222 3.25 -25.07 6.24
CA PHE A 222 3.00 -24.28 7.45
C PHE A 222 3.70 -22.93 7.40
N SER A 223 4.90 -22.88 6.82
CA SER A 223 5.60 -21.61 6.62
C SER A 223 4.84 -20.69 5.68
N LEU A 224 4.24 -21.20 4.59
CA LEU A 224 3.40 -20.41 3.71
C LEU A 224 2.22 -19.80 4.45
N ILE A 225 1.58 -20.53 5.37
CA ILE A 225 0.51 -19.98 6.20
C ILE A 225 1.01 -18.79 7.02
N GLY A 226 2.16 -18.95 7.70
CA GLY A 226 2.75 -17.89 8.52
C GLY A 226 3.19 -16.68 7.70
N VAL A 227 3.89 -16.91 6.58
CA VAL A 227 4.46 -15.85 5.75
C VAL A 227 3.40 -15.09 4.97
N VAL A 228 2.37 -15.78 4.45
CA VAL A 228 1.22 -15.10 3.81
C VAL A 228 0.45 -14.28 4.83
N MET A 229 0.22 -14.80 6.03
CA MET A 229 -0.44 -14.05 7.10
C MET A 229 0.37 -12.83 7.53
N TRP A 230 1.69 -12.95 7.68
CA TRP A 230 2.56 -11.80 7.94
C TRP A 230 2.56 -10.80 6.79
N GLY A 231 2.62 -11.28 5.54
CA GLY A 231 2.54 -10.44 4.35
C GLY A 231 1.28 -9.59 4.33
N THR A 232 0.12 -10.23 4.42
CA THR A 232 -1.17 -9.53 4.44
C THR A 232 -1.29 -8.55 5.60
N LEU A 233 -0.83 -8.92 6.80
CA LEU A 233 -0.87 -8.04 7.97
C LEU A 233 0.07 -6.83 7.82
N SER A 234 1.33 -7.06 7.43
CA SER A 234 2.29 -5.97 7.22
C SER A 234 1.81 -5.03 6.13
N GLY A 235 1.36 -5.55 4.99
CA GLY A 235 0.84 -4.75 3.88
C GLY A 235 -0.40 -3.94 4.23
N SER A 236 -1.35 -4.53 4.98
CA SER A 236 -2.57 -3.81 5.36
C SER A 236 -2.39 -2.82 6.51
N MET A 237 -1.50 -3.11 7.47
CA MET A 237 -1.36 -2.29 8.68
C MET A 237 -0.34 -1.17 8.54
N LEU A 238 0.67 -1.32 7.68
CA LEU A 238 1.70 -0.31 7.48
C LEU A 238 1.16 1.05 6.99
N PRO A 239 0.24 1.13 5.99
CA PRO A 239 -0.33 2.41 5.55
C PRO A 239 -1.02 3.18 6.68
N PHE A 240 -1.72 2.48 7.56
CA PHE A 240 -2.34 3.10 8.72
C PHE A 240 -1.30 3.60 9.74
N MET A 241 -0.18 2.89 9.93
CA MET A 241 0.89 3.33 10.83
C MET A 241 1.51 4.63 10.32
N LEU A 242 1.77 4.70 9.02
CA LEU A 242 2.28 5.91 8.36
C LEU A 242 1.30 7.08 8.54
N LYS A 243 0.01 6.88 8.25
CA LYS A 243 -1.02 7.92 8.44
C LYS A 243 -1.10 8.41 9.89
N LYS A 244 -0.97 7.50 10.86
CA LYS A 244 -0.97 7.87 12.28
C LYS A 244 0.26 8.70 12.67
N LEU A 245 1.39 8.49 12.00
CA LEU A 245 2.62 9.27 12.19
C LEU A 245 2.64 10.57 11.39
N GLY A 246 1.58 10.86 10.61
CA GLY A 246 1.49 12.05 9.76
C GLY A 246 2.20 11.91 8.42
N ALA A 247 2.63 10.70 8.05
CA ALA A 247 3.17 10.41 6.73
C ALA A 247 2.07 9.96 5.77
N ASP A 248 2.31 10.17 4.48
CA ASP A 248 1.42 9.75 3.41
C ASP A 248 1.35 8.19 3.33
N PRO A 249 0.15 7.58 3.44
CA PRO A 249 -0.04 6.14 3.31
C PRO A 249 0.51 5.54 2.01
N ALA A 250 0.46 6.25 0.89
CA ALA A 250 0.93 5.77 -0.42
C ALA A 250 2.44 5.52 -0.44
N THR A 251 3.19 6.10 0.51
CA THR A 251 4.62 5.82 0.71
C THR A 251 4.89 4.41 1.24
N SER A 252 3.87 3.69 1.75
CA SER A 252 3.92 2.25 2.00
C SER A 252 3.94 1.45 0.68
N SER A 253 4.96 1.71 -0.13
CA SER A 253 5.09 1.12 -1.46
C SER A 253 5.09 -0.41 -1.41
N ALA A 254 4.55 -1.03 -2.46
CA ALA A 254 4.53 -2.49 -2.57
C ALA A 254 5.94 -3.11 -2.45
N PRO A 255 7.01 -2.55 -3.05
CA PRO A 255 8.38 -3.04 -2.85
C PRO A 255 8.84 -2.97 -1.39
N PHE A 256 8.51 -1.89 -0.65
CA PHE A 256 8.90 -1.77 0.75
C PHE A 256 8.25 -2.83 1.63
N VAL A 257 6.96 -3.12 1.38
CA VAL A 257 6.26 -4.23 2.05
C VAL A 257 6.92 -5.56 1.72
N ALA A 258 7.29 -5.80 0.45
CA ALA A 258 8.00 -7.01 0.06
C ALA A 258 9.31 -7.18 0.86
N THR A 259 10.16 -6.14 0.94
CA THR A 259 11.42 -6.20 1.71
C THR A 259 11.21 -6.58 3.19
N LEU A 260 10.16 -6.05 3.85
CA LEU A 260 9.83 -6.44 5.23
C LEU A 260 9.44 -7.92 5.33
N VAL A 261 8.71 -8.41 4.33
CA VAL A 261 8.28 -9.80 4.26
C VAL A 261 9.43 -10.74 3.91
N ASP A 262 10.42 -10.31 3.14
CA ASP A 262 11.61 -11.11 2.86
C ASP A 262 12.35 -11.48 4.14
N VAL A 263 12.66 -10.48 4.98
CA VAL A 263 13.39 -10.67 6.23
C VAL A 263 12.61 -11.56 7.21
N VAL A 264 11.35 -11.20 7.47
CA VAL A 264 10.52 -11.96 8.43
C VAL A 264 10.11 -13.31 7.86
N GLY A 265 9.96 -13.42 6.55
CA GLY A 265 9.63 -14.65 5.84
C GLY A 265 10.69 -15.73 6.03
N ILE A 266 11.97 -15.34 5.99
CA ILE A 266 13.09 -16.24 6.32
C ILE A 266 13.01 -16.69 7.78
N LEU A 267 12.78 -15.78 8.72
CA LEU A 267 12.65 -16.10 10.14
C LEU A 267 11.51 -17.10 10.40
N ILE A 268 10.35 -16.88 9.77
CA ILE A 268 9.19 -17.78 9.87
C ILE A 268 9.54 -19.14 9.26
N TYR A 269 10.11 -19.16 8.05
CA TYR A 269 10.42 -20.40 7.33
C TYR A 269 11.38 -21.29 8.10
N PHE A 270 12.54 -20.75 8.49
CA PHE A 270 13.54 -21.52 9.23
C PHE A 270 13.11 -21.78 10.67
N GLY A 271 12.25 -20.94 11.26
CA GLY A 271 11.59 -21.22 12.54
C GLY A 271 10.73 -22.49 12.49
N PHE A 272 9.89 -22.63 11.46
CA PHE A 272 9.13 -23.86 11.23
C PHE A 272 10.04 -25.05 10.86
N ALA A 273 11.08 -24.82 10.08
CA ALA A 273 12.03 -25.86 9.73
C ALA A 273 12.70 -26.45 10.97
N ILE A 274 13.20 -25.59 11.88
CA ILE A 274 13.76 -26.03 13.15
C ILE A 274 12.69 -26.78 13.94
N PHE A 275 11.48 -26.21 14.09
CA PHE A 275 10.43 -26.84 14.89
C PHE A 275 10.03 -28.25 14.40
N LEU A 276 9.96 -28.46 13.08
CA LEU A 276 9.46 -29.72 12.49
C LEU A 276 10.56 -30.71 12.11
N LEU A 277 11.77 -30.24 11.83
CA LEU A 277 12.88 -31.07 11.34
C LEU A 277 13.92 -31.39 12.40
N THR A 278 13.88 -30.75 13.58
CA THR A 278 14.79 -31.07 14.70
C THR A 278 14.70 -32.56 15.06
N GLY A 279 15.84 -33.24 15.06
CA GLY A 279 15.93 -34.68 15.36
C GLY A 279 15.66 -35.59 14.16
N SER A 280 15.48 -35.03 12.97
CA SER A 280 15.48 -35.76 11.70
C SER A 280 16.52 -35.20 10.74
N LEU A 281 16.26 -34.03 10.17
CA LEU A 281 17.10 -33.37 9.16
C LEU A 281 17.93 -32.21 9.72
N LEU A 282 17.52 -31.63 10.86
CA LEU A 282 18.19 -30.54 11.56
C LEU A 282 18.61 -30.97 12.97
#